data_AF-A0AAE2VF47-F1
#
_entry.id   AF-A0AAE2VF47-F1
#
_cell.length_a   1.000
_cell.length_b   1.000
_cell.length_c   1.000
_cell.angle_alpha   90.00
_cell.angle_beta   90.00
_cell.angle_gamma   90.00
#
_symmetry.space_group_name_H-M   'P 1'
#
loop_
_entity.id
_entity.type
_entity.pdbx_description
1 polymer ?
#
loop_
_entity_poly.entity_id
_entity_poly.type
_entity_poly.pdbx_seq_one_letter_code
_entity_poly.pdbx_strand_id
1 'polypeptide(L)'
;MNEDNTNIIMRATGLILQVISMFPRNKREQTKDQEEALSSLSRAYHATEAYYDFRKDNPRNKDREWNVAEGWDQVSILMKKYDANLSNRLSLKSRCWREGDNWTKQAIADAKIGLSQIRAEVSIRLQE
;
A
#
# COMPACT_ATOMS: atom_id res chain seq x y z
N MET A 1 -15.99 -20.66 6.01
CA MET A 1 -15.04 -19.66 6.52
C MET A 1 -15.16 -18.45 5.60
N ASN A 2 -15.81 -17.39 6.07
CA ASN A 2 -16.40 -16.33 5.24
C ASN A 2 -15.32 -15.56 4.44
N GLU A 3 -15.45 -15.57 3.11
CA GLU A 3 -14.59 -14.88 2.14
C GLU A 3 -14.57 -13.35 2.35
N ASP A 4 -15.60 -12.79 2.99
CA ASP A 4 -15.73 -11.34 3.24
C ASP A 4 -14.72 -10.76 4.23
N ASN A 5 -14.21 -11.55 5.18
CA ASN A 5 -13.28 -11.03 6.20
C ASN A 5 -11.82 -10.92 5.72
N THR A 6 -11.48 -11.58 4.61
CA THR A 6 -10.14 -11.48 3.99
C THR A 6 -10.05 -10.22 3.12
N ASN A 7 -11.18 -9.78 2.54
CA ASN A 7 -11.29 -8.63 1.65
C ASN A 7 -11.12 -7.25 2.33
N ILE A 8 -11.30 -7.17 3.65
CA ILE A 8 -11.24 -5.90 4.39
C ILE A 8 -9.83 -5.62 4.93
N ILE A 9 -9.04 -6.67 5.22
CA ILE A 9 -7.75 -6.54 5.93
C ILE A 9 -6.62 -6.11 5.00
N MET A 10 -6.73 -6.37 3.69
CA MET A 10 -5.64 -6.18 2.73
C MET A 10 -5.93 -5.06 1.69
N ARG A 11 -6.85 -4.14 2.01
CA ARG A 11 -7.09 -2.95 1.18
C ARG A 11 -6.04 -1.87 1.45
N ALA A 12 -5.15 -1.69 0.48
CA ALA A 12 -4.08 -0.70 0.40
C ALA A 12 -4.44 0.77 0.76
N THR A 13 -5.74 1.07 0.81
CA THR A 13 -6.38 2.38 0.98
C THR A 13 -5.73 3.29 2.02
N GLY A 14 -5.34 2.78 3.19
CA GLY A 14 -4.74 3.61 4.24
C GLY A 14 -3.40 4.24 3.82
N LEU A 15 -2.44 3.43 3.37
CA LEU A 15 -1.12 3.92 2.94
C LEU A 15 -1.24 4.82 1.71
N ILE A 16 -2.19 4.52 0.82
CA ILE A 16 -2.47 5.34 -0.36
C ILE A 16 -2.92 6.75 0.05
N LEU A 17 -3.86 6.87 0.99
CA LEU A 17 -4.33 8.16 1.48
C LEU A 17 -3.22 8.95 2.17
N GLN A 18 -2.38 8.28 2.96
CA GLN A 18 -1.23 8.94 3.58
C GLN A 18 -0.26 9.49 2.54
N VAL A 19 0.12 8.71 1.51
CA VAL A 19 1.00 9.20 0.43
C VAL A 19 0.35 10.36 -0.34
N ILE A 20 -0.91 10.24 -0.74
CA ILE A 20 -1.61 11.29 -1.50
C ILE A 20 -1.71 12.59 -0.67
N SER A 21 -1.96 12.49 0.63
CA SER A 21 -2.07 13.67 1.52
C SER A 21 -0.77 14.46 1.68
N MET A 22 0.38 13.84 1.39
CA MET A 22 1.68 14.52 1.52
C MET A 22 2.01 15.44 0.35
N PHE A 23 1.29 15.33 -0.77
CA PHE A 23 1.62 16.05 -1.99
C PHE A 23 0.52 17.04 -2.40
N PRO A 24 0.88 18.15 -3.07
CA PRO A 24 -0.10 19.10 -3.59
C PRO A 24 -1.11 18.42 -4.52
N ARG A 25 -2.40 18.78 -4.41
CA ARG A 25 -3.43 18.27 -5.32
C ARG A 25 -3.29 18.85 -6.74
N ASN A 26 -2.77 20.07 -6.83
CA ASN A 26 -2.53 20.73 -8.11
C ASN A 26 -1.24 20.21 -8.75
N LYS A 27 -1.36 19.55 -9.89
CA LYS A 27 -0.21 18.99 -10.63
C LYS A 27 0.86 20.04 -10.95
N ARG A 28 0.48 21.29 -11.18
CA ARG A 28 1.45 22.37 -11.49
C ARG A 28 2.37 22.71 -10.30
N GLU A 29 1.98 22.34 -9.09
CA GLU A 29 2.74 22.53 -7.86
C GLU A 29 3.55 21.27 -7.49
N GLN A 30 3.38 20.17 -8.22
CA GLN A 30 4.10 18.93 -7.97
C GLN A 30 5.50 18.97 -8.59
N THR A 31 6.49 18.49 -7.85
CA THR A 31 7.81 18.21 -8.42
C THR A 31 7.77 16.93 -9.26
N LYS A 32 8.72 16.76 -10.17
CA LYS A 32 8.85 15.51 -10.95
C LYS A 32 8.92 14.26 -10.07
N ASP A 33 9.60 14.36 -8.93
CA ASP A 33 9.75 13.25 -8.00
C ASP A 33 8.44 12.93 -7.25
N GLN A 34 7.58 13.94 -7.02
CA GLN A 34 6.25 13.74 -6.45
C GLN A 34 5.31 13.10 -7.48
N GLU A 35 5.37 13.57 -8.74
CA GLU A 35 4.64 12.93 -9.84
C GLU A 35 5.05 11.47 -10.03
N GLU A 36 6.35 11.18 -9.93
CA GLU A 36 6.88 9.82 -10.01
C GLU A 36 6.39 8.95 -8.84
N ALA A 37 6.43 9.46 -7.62
CA ALA A 37 5.90 8.76 -6.44
C ALA A 37 4.40 8.44 -6.58
N LEU A 38 3.60 9.41 -7.03
CA LEU A 38 2.16 9.22 -7.25
C LEU A 38 1.86 8.25 -8.40
N SER A 39 2.64 8.31 -9.48
CA SER A 39 2.54 7.38 -10.61
C SER A 39 2.90 5.95 -10.19
N SER A 40 3.97 5.79 -9.43
CA SER A 40 4.37 4.50 -8.85
C SER A 40 3.31 3.95 -7.90
N LEU A 41 2.72 4.81 -7.06
CA LEU A 41 1.62 4.44 -6.16
C LEU A 41 0.39 3.95 -6.92
N SER A 42 0.00 4.67 -7.99
CA SER A 42 -1.10 4.30 -8.86
C SER A 42 -0.86 2.92 -9.50
N ARG A 43 0.35 2.65 -10.01
CA ARG A 43 0.72 1.34 -10.57
C ARG A 43 0.63 0.22 -9.52
N ALA A 44 1.17 0.44 -8.32
CA ALA A 44 1.12 -0.54 -7.24
C ALA A 44 -0.32 -0.86 -6.81
N TYR A 45 -1.17 0.16 -6.77
CA TYR A 45 -2.60 0.02 -6.50
C TYR A 45 -3.31 -0.80 -7.58
N HIS A 46 -3.15 -0.45 -8.86
CA HIS A 46 -3.79 -1.18 -9.95
C HIS A 46 -3.29 -2.62 -10.08
N ALA A 47 -2.00 -2.88 -9.82
CA ALA A 47 -1.48 -4.24 -9.75
C ALA A 47 -2.17 -5.04 -8.62
N THR A 48 -2.41 -4.40 -7.47
CA THR A 48 -3.12 -5.00 -6.34
C THR A 48 -4.57 -5.33 -6.71
N GLU A 49 -5.30 -4.40 -7.34
CA GLU A 49 -6.66 -4.63 -7.83
C GLU A 49 -6.71 -5.77 -8.86
N ALA A 50 -5.84 -5.72 -9.87
CA ALA A 50 -5.76 -6.74 -10.91
C ALA A 50 -5.45 -8.13 -10.36
N TYR A 51 -4.64 -8.22 -9.29
CA TYR A 51 -4.41 -9.48 -8.59
C TYR A 51 -5.70 -10.00 -7.94
N TYR A 52 -6.45 -9.16 -7.23
CA TYR A 52 -7.70 -9.59 -6.60
C TYR A 52 -8.78 -9.96 -7.61
N ASP A 53 -8.89 -9.22 -8.70
CA ASP A 53 -9.80 -9.58 -9.80
C ASP A 53 -9.42 -10.92 -10.41
N PHE A 54 -8.13 -11.17 -10.65
CA PHE A 54 -7.65 -12.47 -11.09
C PHE A 54 -7.99 -13.59 -10.09
N ARG A 55 -7.84 -13.35 -8.79
CA ARG A 55 -8.10 -14.33 -7.72
C ARG A 55 -9.56 -14.75 -7.56
N LYS A 56 -10.52 -14.02 -8.14
CA LYS A 56 -11.94 -14.41 -8.13
C LYS A 56 -12.15 -15.74 -8.85
N ASP A 57 -11.49 -15.90 -9.99
CA ASP A 57 -11.69 -17.06 -10.88
C ASP A 57 -10.46 -17.97 -10.96
N ASN A 58 -9.33 -17.57 -10.36
CA ASN A 58 -8.06 -18.26 -10.48
C ASN A 58 -7.41 -18.53 -9.12
N PRO A 59 -6.64 -19.63 -9.00
CA PRO A 59 -5.84 -19.90 -7.82
C PRO A 59 -4.76 -18.82 -7.62
N ARG A 60 -4.11 -18.89 -6.46
CA ARG A 60 -2.96 -18.05 -6.14
C ARG A 60 -1.89 -18.13 -7.22
N ASN A 61 -1.39 -16.97 -7.65
CA ASN A 61 -0.30 -16.86 -8.62
C ASN A 61 0.83 -16.02 -8.03
N LYS A 62 1.99 -16.64 -7.80
CA LYS A 62 3.16 -16.01 -7.16
C LYS A 62 3.79 -14.92 -8.01
N ASP A 63 3.81 -15.06 -9.33
CA ASP A 63 4.39 -14.04 -10.23
C ASP A 63 3.59 -12.74 -10.15
N ARG A 64 2.26 -12.85 -10.08
CA ARG A 64 1.39 -11.68 -9.88
C ARG A 64 1.58 -11.05 -8.51
N GLU A 65 1.79 -11.83 -7.45
CA GLU A 65 2.12 -11.30 -6.12
C GLU A 65 3.46 -10.58 -6.10
N TRP A 66 4.44 -11.11 -6.84
CA TRP A 66 5.74 -10.47 -7.00
C TRP A 66 5.61 -9.11 -7.68
N ASN A 67 4.83 -9.03 -8.76
CA ASN A 67 4.56 -7.75 -9.44
C ASN A 67 3.90 -6.72 -8.51
N VAL A 68 2.98 -7.17 -7.63
CA VAL A 68 2.39 -6.29 -6.62
C VAL A 68 3.45 -5.85 -5.62
N ALA A 69 4.28 -6.76 -5.14
CA ALA A 69 5.36 -6.46 -4.21
C ALA A 69 6.35 -5.43 -4.78
N GLU A 70 6.80 -5.59 -6.02
CA GLU A 70 7.72 -4.66 -6.68
C GLU A 70 7.12 -3.25 -6.77
N GLY A 71 5.82 -3.16 -7.09
CA GLY A 71 5.11 -1.89 -7.06
C GLY A 71 5.20 -1.20 -5.69
N TRP A 72 4.90 -1.91 -4.61
CA TRP A 72 4.96 -1.35 -3.26
C TRP A 72 6.40 -1.00 -2.81
N ASP A 73 7.40 -1.74 -3.27
CA ASP A 73 8.81 -1.50 -2.97
C ASP A 73 9.30 -0.21 -3.65
N GLN A 74 8.93 -0.01 -4.91
CA GLN A 74 9.27 1.20 -5.65
C GLN A 74 8.68 2.44 -4.98
N VAL A 75 7.43 2.36 -4.51
CA VAL A 75 6.81 3.47 -3.75
C VAL A 75 7.58 3.72 -2.45
N SER A 76 8.00 2.68 -1.73
CA SER A 76 8.81 2.85 -0.52
C SER A 76 10.09 3.64 -0.79
N ILE A 77 10.83 3.28 -1.84
CA ILE A 77 12.09 3.94 -2.21
C ILE A 77 11.85 5.42 -2.49
N LEU A 78 10.82 5.74 -3.29
CA LEU A 78 10.48 7.12 -3.64
C LEU A 78 10.01 7.94 -2.43
N MET A 79 9.33 7.31 -1.47
CA MET A 79 8.83 7.96 -0.27
C MET A 79 9.89 8.20 0.81
N LYS A 80 11.05 7.52 0.75
CA LYS A 80 12.10 7.58 1.78
C LYS A 80 12.55 9.00 2.13
N LYS A 81 12.58 9.90 1.16
CA LYS A 81 13.00 11.30 1.35
C LYS A 81 11.92 12.23 1.91
N TYR A 82 10.65 11.81 1.87
CA TYR A 82 9.52 12.60 2.36
C TYR A 82 9.09 12.14 3.75
N ASP A 83 9.02 10.83 3.98
CA ASP A 83 8.70 10.24 5.27
C ASP A 83 9.31 8.84 5.38
N ALA A 84 10.37 8.73 6.20
CA ALA A 84 11.09 7.48 6.42
C ALA A 84 10.22 6.41 7.11
N ASN A 85 9.28 6.81 7.97
CA ASN A 85 8.38 5.87 8.65
C ASN A 85 7.37 5.29 7.65
N LEU A 86 6.76 6.15 6.83
CA LEU A 86 5.85 5.74 5.78
C LEU A 86 6.55 4.85 4.74
N SER A 87 7.77 5.21 4.34
CA SER A 87 8.63 4.36 3.49
C SER A 87 8.79 2.96 4.10
N ASN A 88 9.18 2.86 5.38
CA ASN A 88 9.35 1.55 6.01
C ASN A 88 8.06 0.72 5.99
N ARG A 89 6.89 1.35 6.22
CA ARG A 89 5.59 0.67 6.17
C ARG A 89 5.21 0.21 4.76
N LEU A 90 5.53 1.00 3.73
CA LEU A 90 5.38 0.61 2.33
C LEU A 90 6.29 -0.57 1.97
N SER A 91 7.53 -0.59 2.47
CA SER A 91 8.46 -1.71 2.29
C SER A 91 7.97 -2.98 3.00
N LEU A 92 7.46 -2.87 4.23
CA LEU A 92 6.85 -3.99 4.95
C LEU A 92 5.65 -4.56 4.18
N LYS A 93 4.86 -3.70 3.54
CA LYS A 93 3.76 -4.14 2.69
C LYS A 93 4.26 -4.87 1.45
N SER A 94 5.30 -4.38 0.78
CA SER A 94 5.95 -5.11 -0.31
C SER A 94 6.41 -6.50 0.16
N ARG A 95 7.06 -6.57 1.32
CA ARG A 95 7.49 -7.83 1.93
C ARG A 95 6.32 -8.78 2.25
N CYS A 96 5.20 -8.26 2.74
CA CYS A 96 3.99 -9.03 2.97
C CYS A 96 3.48 -9.69 1.68
N TRP A 97 3.59 -9.02 0.52
CA TRP A 97 3.25 -9.62 -0.77
C TRP A 97 4.24 -10.69 -1.22
N ARG A 98 5.56 -10.51 -0.96
CA ARG A 98 6.58 -11.51 -1.29
C ARG A 98 6.48 -12.77 -0.43
N GLU A 99 6.20 -12.58 0.86
CA GLU A 99 6.22 -13.66 1.86
C GLU A 99 4.83 -14.26 2.14
N GLY A 100 3.75 -13.60 1.70
CA GLY A 100 2.37 -14.09 1.67
C GLY A 100 1.90 -14.84 2.91
N ASP A 101 2.05 -16.17 2.89
CA ASP A 101 1.58 -17.10 3.93
C ASP A 101 2.31 -16.97 5.27
N ASN A 102 3.48 -16.32 5.30
CA ASN A 102 4.27 -16.18 6.52
C ASN A 102 3.76 -15.06 7.45
N TRP A 103 2.82 -14.23 7.01
CA TRP A 103 2.32 -13.09 7.77
C TRP A 103 1.00 -13.41 8.46
N THR A 104 1.02 -13.49 9.78
CA THR A 104 -0.21 -13.62 10.58
C THR A 104 -0.98 -12.29 10.59
N LYS A 105 -2.30 -12.33 10.85
CA LYS A 105 -3.12 -11.12 11.00
C LYS A 105 -2.58 -10.17 12.08
N GLN A 106 -1.99 -10.74 13.15
CA GLN A 106 -1.33 -9.97 14.20
C GLN A 106 -0.09 -9.26 13.67
N ALA A 107 0.76 -9.93 12.90
CA ALA A 107 1.95 -9.32 12.28
C ALA A 107 1.58 -8.17 11.32
N ILE A 108 0.47 -8.28 10.59
CA ILE A 108 -0.06 -7.22 9.71
C ILE A 108 -0.55 -6.01 10.52
N ALA A 109 -1.23 -6.24 11.65
CA ALA A 109 -1.70 -5.18 12.55
C ALA A 109 -0.53 -4.49 13.25
N ASP A 110 0.44 -5.25 13.77
CA ASP A 110 1.62 -4.72 14.47
C ASP A 110 2.52 -3.91 13.52
N ALA A 111 2.61 -4.32 12.26
CA ALA A 111 3.31 -3.56 11.22
C ALA A 111 2.60 -2.26 10.80
N LYS A 112 1.41 -1.96 11.33
CA LYS A 112 0.58 -0.79 10.97
C LYS A 112 0.36 -0.63 9.46
N ILE A 113 0.34 -1.75 8.74
CA ILE A 113 0.03 -1.82 7.30
C ILE A 113 -1.45 -2.13 7.06
N GLY A 114 -2.20 -2.46 8.12
CA GLY A 114 -3.65 -2.69 8.11
C GLY A 114 -4.49 -1.41 8.19
N LEU A 115 -5.72 -1.49 7.66
CA LEU A 115 -6.71 -0.41 7.51
C LEU A 115 -6.97 0.44 8.77
N SER A 116 -7.01 -0.19 9.95
CA SER A 116 -7.56 0.37 11.19
C SER A 116 -6.67 1.45 11.81
N GLN A 117 -5.36 1.17 11.94
CA GLN A 117 -4.41 2.13 12.52
C GLN A 117 -4.15 3.32 11.60
N ILE A 118 -4.27 3.13 10.28
CA ILE A 118 -3.98 4.19 9.31
C ILE A 118 -5.07 5.26 9.31
N ARG A 119 -6.34 4.86 9.48
CA ARG A 119 -7.44 5.83 9.63
C ARG A 119 -7.26 6.70 10.87
N ALA A 120 -6.88 6.10 12.00
CA ALA A 120 -6.64 6.85 13.24
C ALA A 120 -5.56 7.92 13.05
N GLU A 121 -4.45 7.59 12.39
CA GLU A 121 -3.35 8.54 12.13
C GLU A 121 -3.74 9.65 11.13
N VAL A 122 -4.51 9.33 10.08
CA VAL A 122 -5.00 10.33 9.12
C VAL A 122 -6.01 11.28 9.76
N SER A 123 -6.91 10.78 10.61
CA SER A 123 -7.88 11.62 11.32
C SER A 123 -7.22 12.61 12.27
N ILE A 124 -6.13 12.21 12.95
CA ILE A 124 -5.37 13.10 13.84
C ILE A 124 -4.68 14.22 13.04
N ARG A 125 -4.06 13.90 11.90
CA ARG A 125 -3.35 14.90 11.07
C ARG A 125 -4.24 15.86 10.28
N LEU A 126 -5.53 15.55 10.10
CA LEU A 126 -6.49 16.44 9.42
C LEU A 126 -7.19 17.42 10.38
N GLN A 127 -6.90 17.34 11.68
CA GLN A 127 -7.44 18.23 12.71
C GLN A 127 -6.43 19.29 13.19
N GLU A 128 -5.20 19.28 12.66
CA GLU A 128 -4.17 20.32 12.84
C GLU A 128 -4.13 21.25 11.62
#